data_AF-A0A7J4ZWU0-F1
#
_entry.id   AF-A0A7J4ZWU0-F1
#
_cell.length_a   1.000
_cell.length_b   1.000
_cell.length_c   1.000
_cell.angle_alpha   90.00
_cell.angle_beta   90.00
_cell.angle_gamma   90.00
#
_symmetry.space_group_name_H-M   'P 1'
#
loop_
_entity.id
_entity.type
_entity.pdbx_description
1 polymer ?
#
loop_
_entity_poly.entity_id
_entity_poly.type
_entity_poly.pdbx_seq_one_letter_code
_entity_poly.pdbx_strand_id
1 'polypeptide(L)'
;MRNAQQAFINSAVRRRRELAAGGTSDLFDLIQNASASQIVAALAGLPEQRRREIGAEVTTWFKQRQRTTWWTAGSGTALAVAVVGCLPTAAQAATILARNTVNPDGERAAALMSTVAEERGITWLGDLAHRLATKINQQTGIEHWRFAAALLRVTGTTAPANDRFVELWLDSVQLPDRRRAGRPATLIERLRDDPFLHAMLPRLFEIDGLGLRMTFDEVTTTWDERRRHVLPTALAQLATEGTIDRTILIDGAIGRLLRGDRASALRAFTILLTELEPTTTEVATRATDYLRLLADAPAPAATMAQKALRDLPDLEIDTVLDTSRDVLLRPDKALVKAQLTWLDRLARHHRDRAAQVAEVIAVAAEHPAVELRDRANTLATRHGHDPTAGGIGPAKARP
;
A
#
# COMPACT_ATOMS: atom_id res chain seq x y z
N MET A 1 -12.80 43.63 -8.76
CA MET A 1 -12.76 42.45 -9.67
C MET A 1 -12.69 42.83 -11.15
N ARG A 2 -13.54 43.72 -11.71
CA ARG A 2 -13.51 44.10 -13.14
C ARG A 2 -12.14 44.62 -13.65
N ASN A 3 -11.46 45.48 -12.89
CA ASN A 3 -10.16 46.04 -13.32
C ASN A 3 -9.05 44.98 -13.42
N ALA A 4 -9.01 44.01 -12.50
CA ALA A 4 -8.03 42.92 -12.52
C ALA A 4 -8.27 41.95 -13.69
N GLN A 5 -9.54 41.67 -14.00
CA GLN A 5 -9.92 40.86 -15.15
C GLN A 5 -9.56 41.55 -16.48
N GLN A 6 -9.80 42.86 -16.60
CA GLN A 6 -9.42 43.63 -17.78
C GLN A 6 -7.90 43.68 -17.97
N ALA A 7 -7.15 43.88 -16.87
CA ALA A 7 -5.68 43.86 -16.91
C ALA A 7 -5.14 42.50 -17.35
N PHE A 8 -5.73 41.40 -16.87
CA PHE A 8 -5.39 40.05 -17.29
C PHE A 8 -5.61 39.85 -18.80
N ILE A 9 -6.77 40.26 -19.33
CA ILE A 9 -7.10 40.13 -20.76
C ILE A 9 -6.11 40.93 -21.61
N ASN A 10 -5.89 42.21 -21.28
CA ASN A 10 -4.96 43.08 -22.03
C ASN A 10 -3.55 42.50 -22.03
N SER A 11 -3.10 41.98 -20.88
CA SER A 11 -1.80 41.35 -20.71
C SER A 11 -1.68 40.06 -21.53
N ALA A 12 -2.71 39.20 -21.54
CA ALA A 12 -2.74 37.99 -22.35
C ALA A 12 -2.68 38.29 -23.85
N VAL A 13 -3.45 39.29 -24.32
CA VAL A 13 -3.45 39.70 -25.74
C VAL A 13 -2.08 40.22 -26.16
N ARG A 14 -1.43 41.06 -25.34
CA ARG A 14 -0.07 41.55 -25.61
C ARG A 14 0.90 40.38 -25.79
N ARG A 15 0.94 39.46 -24.83
CA ARG A 15 1.89 38.34 -24.85
C ARG A 15 1.65 37.36 -25.98
N ARG A 16 0.39 37.13 -26.35
CA ARG A 16 0.06 36.34 -27.54
C ARG A 16 0.64 36.97 -28.82
N ARG A 17 0.52 38.30 -28.97
CA ARG A 17 1.11 39.02 -30.11
C ARG A 17 2.64 38.90 -30.13
N GLU A 18 3.29 39.01 -28.97
CA GLU A 18 4.74 38.86 -28.86
C GLU A 18 5.20 37.44 -29.24
N LEU A 19 4.53 36.41 -28.72
CA LEU A 19 4.81 35.01 -29.07
C LEU A 19 4.58 34.74 -30.56
N ALA A 20 3.53 35.31 -31.14
CA ALA A 20 3.25 35.22 -32.58
C ALA A 20 4.30 35.95 -33.44
N ALA A 21 4.88 37.05 -32.93
CA ALA A 21 5.91 37.85 -33.61
C ALA A 21 7.33 37.29 -33.49
N GLY A 22 7.54 36.18 -32.77
CA GLY A 22 8.84 35.53 -32.66
C GLY A 22 9.52 35.63 -31.29
N GLY A 23 9.00 36.44 -30.36
CA GLY A 23 9.60 36.62 -29.03
C GLY A 23 9.22 35.50 -28.05
N THR A 24 10.17 35.05 -27.22
CA THR A 24 9.94 34.04 -26.16
C THR A 24 10.38 34.48 -24.76
N SER A 25 10.99 35.67 -24.64
CA SER A 25 11.44 36.21 -23.34
C SER A 25 10.30 36.30 -22.33
N ASP A 26 9.16 36.86 -22.75
CA ASP A 26 7.97 36.96 -21.90
C ASP A 26 7.50 35.57 -21.41
N LEU A 27 7.63 34.50 -22.21
CA LEU A 27 7.27 33.14 -21.78
C LEU A 27 8.21 32.64 -20.68
N PHE A 28 9.52 32.87 -20.79
CA PHE A 28 10.47 32.44 -19.76
C PHE A 28 10.26 33.20 -18.45
N ASP A 29 9.93 34.50 -18.52
CA ASP A 29 9.57 35.29 -17.35
C ASP A 29 8.27 34.77 -16.70
N LEU A 30 7.28 34.37 -17.49
CA LEU A 30 6.06 33.74 -16.96
C LEU A 30 6.35 32.42 -16.24
N ILE A 31 7.26 31.60 -16.76
CA ILE A 31 7.67 30.35 -16.10
C ILE A 31 8.35 30.65 -14.77
N GLN A 32 9.31 31.59 -14.76
CA GLN A 32 10.03 31.97 -13.53
C GLN A 32 9.10 32.56 -12.47
N ASN A 33 8.13 33.37 -12.90
CA ASN A 33 7.13 34.00 -12.03
C ASN A 33 5.92 33.08 -11.72
N ALA A 34 6.01 31.78 -12.01
CA ALA A 34 4.95 30.79 -11.72
C ALA A 34 3.56 31.15 -12.30
N SER A 35 3.51 31.87 -13.41
CA SER A 35 2.30 32.42 -14.01
C SER A 35 1.63 31.46 -15.01
N ALA A 36 1.40 30.22 -14.59
CA ALA A 36 0.93 29.13 -15.45
C ALA A 36 -0.37 29.47 -16.23
N SER A 37 -1.33 30.13 -15.60
CA SER A 37 -2.60 30.53 -16.24
C SER A 37 -2.41 31.59 -17.33
N GLN A 38 -1.40 32.46 -17.20
CA GLN A 38 -1.05 33.43 -18.24
C GLN A 38 -0.39 32.75 -19.44
N ILE A 39 0.36 31.66 -19.22
CA ILE A 39 0.93 30.84 -20.30
C ILE A 39 -0.19 30.18 -21.11
N VAL A 40 -1.19 29.58 -20.46
CA VAL A 40 -2.37 29.02 -21.16
C VAL A 40 -3.00 30.07 -22.07
N ALA A 41 -3.28 31.26 -21.54
CA ALA A 41 -3.93 32.33 -22.30
C ALA A 41 -3.06 32.88 -23.45
N ALA A 42 -1.73 32.95 -23.24
CA ALA A 42 -0.78 33.43 -24.24
C ALA A 42 -0.59 32.44 -25.39
N LEU A 43 -0.64 31.13 -25.10
CA LEU A 43 -0.51 30.08 -26.12
C LEU A 43 -1.79 29.88 -26.93
N ALA A 44 -2.96 30.12 -26.35
CA ALA A 44 -4.25 29.89 -27.01
C ALA A 44 -4.36 30.56 -28.39
N GLY A 45 -4.73 29.78 -29.40
CA GLY A 45 -4.87 30.22 -30.80
C GLY A 45 -3.56 30.43 -31.55
N LEU A 46 -2.40 30.12 -30.98
CA LEU A 46 -1.14 30.15 -31.72
C LEU A 46 -1.07 29.01 -32.75
N PRO A 47 -0.55 29.27 -33.96
CA PRO A 47 -0.33 28.22 -34.96
C PRO A 47 0.60 27.11 -34.46
N GLU A 48 0.32 25.87 -34.84
CA GLU A 48 1.11 24.70 -34.43
C GLU A 48 2.59 24.81 -34.81
N GLN A 49 2.90 25.38 -35.98
CA GLN A 49 4.28 25.63 -36.38
C GLN A 49 5.02 26.53 -35.37
N ARG A 50 4.37 27.60 -34.92
CA ARG A 50 4.97 28.52 -33.94
C ARG A 50 5.13 27.87 -32.58
N ARG A 51 4.18 27.03 -32.16
CA ARG A 51 4.29 26.25 -30.92
C ARG A 51 5.52 25.33 -30.93
N ARG A 52 5.83 24.70 -32.07
CA ARG A 52 7.02 23.85 -32.21
C ARG A 52 8.33 24.63 -32.12
N GLU A 53 8.39 25.80 -32.74
CA GLU A 53 9.54 26.71 -32.63
C GLU A 53 9.78 27.11 -31.16
N ILE A 54 8.72 27.56 -30.48
CA ILE A 54 8.76 27.86 -29.04
C ILE A 54 9.19 26.62 -28.24
N GLY A 55 8.71 25.43 -28.61
CA GLY A 55 9.08 24.16 -27.95
C GLY A 55 10.57 23.85 -28.03
N ALA A 56 11.22 24.15 -29.16
CA ALA A 56 12.66 24.02 -29.32
C ALA A 56 13.44 25.02 -28.43
N GLU A 57 12.94 26.25 -28.36
CA GLU A 57 13.51 27.30 -27.51
C GLU A 57 13.36 26.96 -26.02
N VAL A 58 12.18 26.53 -25.56
CA VAL A 58 11.91 26.06 -24.19
C VAL A 58 12.82 24.89 -23.81
N THR A 59 13.01 23.94 -24.73
CA THR A 59 13.89 22.79 -24.49
C THR A 59 15.34 23.23 -24.31
N THR A 60 15.81 24.16 -25.14
CA THR A 60 17.17 24.70 -25.06
C THR A 60 17.38 25.49 -23.78
N TRP A 61 16.43 26.36 -23.44
CA TRP A 61 16.43 27.17 -22.22
C TRP A 61 16.42 26.30 -20.95
N PHE A 62 15.62 25.24 -20.94
CA PHE A 62 15.59 24.27 -19.84
C PHE A 62 16.94 23.57 -19.68
N LYS A 63 17.54 23.08 -20.78
CA LYS A 63 18.84 22.36 -20.74
C LYS A 63 19.97 23.19 -20.15
N GLN A 64 19.97 24.51 -20.37
CA GLN A 64 20.97 25.43 -19.81
C GLN A 64 20.84 25.58 -18.28
N ARG A 65 19.65 25.38 -17.72
CA ARG A 65 19.32 25.65 -16.30
C ARG A 65 19.10 24.38 -15.47
N GLN A 66 18.87 23.24 -16.10
CA GLN A 66 18.44 22.00 -15.45
C GLN A 66 19.37 21.50 -14.33
N ARG A 67 20.67 21.84 -14.36
CA ARG A 67 21.65 21.41 -13.34
C ARG A 67 21.68 22.30 -12.09
N THR A 68 21.25 23.54 -12.20
CA THR A 68 21.38 24.56 -11.14
C THR A 68 20.03 25.02 -10.61
N THR A 69 18.94 24.73 -11.32
CA THR A 69 17.60 25.23 -11.00
C THR A 69 16.73 24.13 -10.40
N TRP A 70 16.18 24.41 -9.23
CA TRP A 70 15.11 23.63 -8.63
C TRP A 70 13.75 24.27 -8.97
N TRP A 71 12.89 23.55 -9.69
CA TRP A 71 11.59 24.06 -10.09
C TRP A 71 10.56 23.73 -9.01
N THR A 72 10.08 24.77 -8.33
CA THR A 72 9.09 24.67 -7.25
C THR A 72 7.70 24.35 -7.81
N ALA A 73 6.74 24.08 -6.92
CA ALA A 73 5.33 23.84 -7.28
C ALA A 73 4.80 24.83 -8.33
N GLY A 74 5.04 26.12 -8.14
CA GLY A 74 4.58 27.16 -9.05
C GLY A 74 5.30 27.16 -10.41
N SER A 75 6.63 27.32 -10.40
CA SER A 75 7.42 27.41 -11.65
C SER A 75 7.45 26.09 -12.42
N GLY A 76 7.44 24.95 -11.73
CA GLY A 76 7.28 23.63 -12.31
C GLY A 76 5.92 23.45 -12.99
N THR A 77 4.83 23.97 -12.40
CA THR A 77 3.50 23.98 -13.05
C THR A 77 3.51 24.83 -14.31
N ALA A 78 4.09 26.03 -14.26
CA ALA A 78 4.20 26.91 -15.41
C ALA A 78 5.05 26.29 -16.54
N LEU A 79 6.17 25.63 -16.18
CA LEU A 79 6.99 24.86 -17.11
C LEU A 79 6.20 23.70 -17.74
N ALA A 80 5.45 22.92 -16.95
CA ALA A 80 4.65 21.80 -17.45
C ALA A 80 3.60 22.25 -18.49
N VAL A 81 2.92 23.36 -18.24
CA VAL A 81 1.97 23.97 -19.18
C VAL A 81 2.67 24.41 -20.47
N ALA A 82 3.81 25.09 -20.37
CA ALA A 82 4.59 25.50 -21.54
C ALA A 82 5.06 24.29 -22.36
N VAL A 83 5.51 23.24 -21.68
CA VAL A 83 5.98 22.00 -22.31
C VAL A 83 4.86 21.33 -23.08
N VAL A 84 3.69 21.12 -22.48
CA VAL A 84 2.54 20.49 -23.16
C VAL A 84 2.00 21.36 -24.28
N GLY A 85 1.99 22.68 -24.10
CA GLY A 85 1.49 23.61 -25.11
C GLY A 85 2.38 23.78 -26.33
N CYS A 86 3.64 23.36 -26.27
CA CYS A 86 4.64 23.64 -27.30
C CYS A 86 5.31 22.38 -27.89
N LEU A 87 5.58 21.34 -27.09
CA LEU A 87 6.31 20.16 -27.58
C LEU A 87 5.40 19.24 -28.41
N PRO A 88 5.93 18.58 -29.46
CA PRO A 88 5.13 17.77 -30.38
C PRO A 88 4.72 16.39 -29.85
N THR A 89 5.43 15.82 -28.87
CA THR A 89 5.24 14.43 -28.44
C THR A 89 5.36 14.23 -26.93
N ALA A 90 4.67 13.22 -26.41
CA ALA A 90 4.80 12.75 -25.03
C ALA A 90 6.23 12.37 -24.65
N ALA A 91 6.96 11.71 -25.55
CA ALA A 91 8.34 11.30 -25.31
C ALA A 91 9.24 12.52 -25.05
N GLN A 92 9.12 13.58 -25.86
CA GLN A 92 9.91 14.80 -25.66
C GLN A 92 9.48 15.54 -24.38
N ALA A 93 8.18 15.65 -24.10
CA ALA A 93 7.69 16.24 -22.85
C ALA A 93 8.22 15.50 -21.61
N ALA A 94 8.23 14.16 -21.65
CA ALA A 94 8.75 13.31 -20.57
C ALA A 94 10.27 13.42 -20.37
N THR A 95 11.04 13.95 -21.33
CA THR A 95 12.49 14.21 -21.10
C THR A 95 12.74 15.36 -20.12
N ILE A 96 11.78 16.30 -20.04
CA ILE A 96 11.82 17.47 -19.18
C ILE A 96 11.06 17.17 -17.89
N LEU A 97 9.80 16.72 -18.00
CA LEU A 97 8.89 16.64 -16.86
C LEU A 97 9.11 15.43 -15.95
N ALA A 98 9.87 14.42 -16.37
CA ALA A 98 10.23 13.28 -15.52
C ALA A 98 11.47 13.54 -14.63
N ARG A 99 12.02 14.76 -14.65
CA ARG A 99 13.21 15.10 -13.86
C ARG A 99 12.79 15.36 -12.42
N ASN A 100 13.50 14.79 -11.45
CA ASN A 100 13.24 15.00 -10.02
C ASN A 100 13.41 16.47 -9.57
N THR A 101 14.13 17.29 -10.34
CA THR A 101 14.23 18.74 -10.09
C THR A 101 12.98 19.51 -10.50
N VAL A 102 12.06 18.87 -11.23
CA VAL A 102 10.79 19.45 -11.68
C VAL A 102 9.68 18.90 -10.80
N ASN A 103 9.12 19.78 -9.95
CA ASN A 103 8.06 19.42 -9.00
C ASN A 103 6.82 20.29 -9.22
N PRO A 104 6.01 20.03 -10.26
CA PRO A 104 4.76 20.74 -10.47
C PRO A 104 3.77 20.49 -9.34
N ASP A 105 2.85 21.42 -9.13
CA ASP A 105 1.67 21.16 -8.31
C ASP A 105 0.75 20.20 -9.07
N GLY A 106 0.56 18.99 -8.55
CA GLY A 106 0.00 17.89 -9.33
C GLY A 106 -1.38 18.17 -9.91
N GLU A 107 -2.35 18.54 -9.06
CA GLU A 107 -3.73 18.82 -9.48
C GLU A 107 -3.80 20.03 -10.40
N ARG A 108 -3.10 21.12 -10.03
CA ARG A 108 -3.12 22.35 -10.82
C ARG A 108 -2.46 22.16 -12.19
N ALA A 109 -1.34 21.43 -12.24
CA ALA A 109 -0.66 21.13 -13.49
C ALA A 109 -1.52 20.24 -14.37
N ALA A 110 -2.09 19.16 -13.84
CA ALA A 110 -2.96 18.26 -14.60
C ALA A 110 -4.18 19.01 -15.20
N ALA A 111 -4.83 19.88 -14.41
CA ALA A 111 -5.95 20.69 -14.89
C ALA A 111 -5.55 21.64 -16.03
N LEU A 112 -4.49 22.43 -15.85
CA LEU A 112 -4.03 23.38 -16.87
C LEU A 112 -3.47 22.70 -18.12
N MET A 113 -2.74 21.59 -17.96
CA MET A 113 -2.24 20.79 -19.07
C MET A 113 -3.39 20.21 -19.89
N SER A 114 -4.48 19.78 -19.24
CA SER A 114 -5.67 19.26 -19.92
C SER A 114 -6.39 20.33 -20.70
N THR A 115 -6.57 21.54 -20.15
CA THR A 115 -7.11 22.68 -20.90
C THR A 115 -6.30 23.01 -22.15
N VAL A 116 -4.97 23.02 -22.04
CA VAL A 116 -4.10 23.26 -23.20
C VAL A 116 -4.14 22.09 -24.19
N ALA A 117 -4.25 20.87 -23.68
CA ALA A 117 -4.34 19.68 -24.50
C ALA A 117 -5.60 19.65 -25.36
N GLU A 118 -6.75 19.97 -24.76
CA GLU A 118 -8.04 20.07 -25.43
C GLU A 118 -8.05 21.18 -26.49
N GLU A 119 -7.56 22.38 -26.15
CA GLU A 119 -7.51 23.50 -27.10
C GLU A 119 -6.60 23.21 -28.30
N ARG A 120 -5.48 22.53 -28.07
CA ARG A 120 -4.53 22.15 -29.13
C ARG A 120 -4.95 20.88 -29.88
N GLY A 121 -5.90 20.10 -29.35
CA GLY A 121 -6.32 18.80 -29.90
C GLY A 121 -5.26 17.70 -29.78
N ILE A 122 -4.44 17.70 -28.72
CA ILE A 122 -3.42 16.64 -28.53
C ILE A 122 -4.06 15.39 -27.91
N THR A 123 -3.64 14.23 -28.38
CA THR A 123 -4.13 12.91 -27.90
C THR A 123 -3.12 12.15 -27.05
N TRP A 124 -1.88 12.66 -26.92
CA TRP A 124 -0.79 11.95 -26.27
C TRP A 124 -0.64 12.22 -24.76
N LEU A 125 -1.56 12.98 -24.15
CA LEU A 125 -1.45 13.32 -22.71
C LEU A 125 -1.47 12.07 -21.81
N GLY A 126 -2.24 11.04 -22.18
CA GLY A 126 -2.22 9.73 -21.50
C GLY A 126 -0.89 9.00 -21.63
N ASP A 127 -0.25 9.01 -22.82
CA ASP A 127 1.10 8.47 -23.01
C ASP A 127 2.14 9.22 -22.16
N LEU A 128 2.01 10.56 -22.04
CA LEU A 128 2.86 11.32 -21.12
C LEU A 128 2.65 10.86 -19.67
N ALA A 129 1.40 10.73 -19.21
CA ALA A 129 1.09 10.27 -17.85
C ALA A 129 1.72 8.89 -17.57
N HIS A 130 1.57 7.94 -18.50
CA HIS A 130 2.18 6.61 -18.42
C HIS A 130 3.71 6.67 -18.35
N ARG A 131 4.35 7.48 -19.20
CA ARG A 131 5.82 7.66 -19.22
C ARG A 131 6.37 8.29 -17.94
N LEU A 132 5.63 9.20 -17.32
CA LEU A 132 6.02 9.79 -16.03
C LEU A 132 5.90 8.73 -14.93
N ALA A 133 4.79 8.01 -14.89
CA ALA A 133 4.52 7.00 -13.89
C ALA A 133 5.50 5.80 -13.95
N THR A 134 5.86 5.35 -15.15
CA THR A 134 6.83 4.26 -15.36
C THR A 134 8.27 4.63 -15.00
N LYS A 135 8.61 5.92 -14.96
CA LYS A 135 9.94 6.40 -14.54
C LYS A 135 10.10 6.55 -13.03
N ILE A 136 9.03 6.37 -12.27
CA ILE A 136 9.07 6.43 -10.80
C ILE A 136 10.03 5.36 -10.29
N ASN A 137 10.99 5.79 -9.49
CA ASN A 137 12.05 4.96 -8.93
C ASN A 137 12.40 5.42 -7.50
N GLN A 138 13.38 4.77 -6.87
CA GLN A 138 13.71 5.01 -5.46
C GLN A 138 14.12 6.46 -5.14
N GLN A 139 14.60 7.23 -6.13
CA GLN A 139 14.94 8.65 -5.95
C GLN A 139 13.74 9.58 -6.12
N THR A 140 12.60 9.06 -6.59
CA THR A 140 11.37 9.85 -6.80
C THR A 140 10.72 10.18 -5.46
N GLY A 141 10.48 11.48 -5.23
CA GLY A 141 9.74 11.98 -4.08
C GLY A 141 8.23 12.02 -4.30
N ILE A 142 7.48 12.19 -3.21
CA ILE A 142 6.01 12.17 -3.21
C ILE A 142 5.38 13.25 -4.10
N GLU A 143 5.97 14.45 -4.20
CA GLU A 143 5.42 15.53 -5.02
C GLU A 143 5.43 15.18 -6.52
N HIS A 144 6.50 14.55 -7.00
CA HIS A 144 6.59 14.10 -8.39
C HIS A 144 5.62 12.94 -8.66
N TRP A 145 5.44 12.04 -7.69
CA TRP A 145 4.40 11.01 -7.76
C TRP A 145 3.00 11.63 -7.81
N ARG A 146 2.69 12.63 -6.98
CA ARG A 146 1.39 13.34 -6.98
C ARG A 146 1.10 13.98 -8.33
N PHE A 147 2.12 14.51 -9.00
CA PHE A 147 2.01 15.03 -10.35
C PHE A 147 1.67 13.94 -11.38
N ALA A 148 2.43 12.83 -11.40
CA ALA A 148 2.14 11.71 -12.28
C ALA A 148 0.74 11.12 -12.01
N ALA A 149 0.40 10.93 -10.74
CA ALA A 149 -0.90 10.43 -10.28
C ALA A 149 -2.07 11.33 -10.72
N ALA A 150 -1.94 12.66 -10.59
CA ALA A 150 -2.97 13.59 -11.04
C ALA A 150 -3.21 13.50 -12.57
N LEU A 151 -2.14 13.36 -13.37
CA LEU A 151 -2.28 13.17 -14.80
C LEU A 151 -2.90 11.81 -15.16
N LEU A 152 -2.53 10.73 -14.49
CA LEU A 152 -3.15 9.41 -14.68
C LEU A 152 -4.66 9.49 -14.41
N ARG A 153 -5.07 10.18 -13.33
CA ARG A 153 -6.49 10.40 -13.01
C ARG A 153 -7.25 11.14 -14.10
N VAL A 154 -6.75 12.31 -14.52
CA VAL A 154 -7.46 13.15 -15.50
C VAL A 154 -7.50 12.49 -16.89
N THR A 155 -6.50 11.68 -17.23
CA THR A 155 -6.44 10.98 -18.52
C THR A 155 -7.11 9.60 -18.51
N GLY A 156 -7.55 9.09 -17.35
CA GLY A 156 -8.06 7.73 -17.21
C GLY A 156 -7.02 6.64 -17.53
N THR A 157 -5.73 6.97 -17.48
CA THR A 157 -4.64 6.04 -17.83
C THR A 157 -4.35 5.11 -16.65
N THR A 158 -4.20 3.82 -16.92
CA THR A 158 -3.88 2.83 -15.87
C THR A 158 -2.55 3.12 -15.19
N ALA A 159 -2.56 3.15 -13.86
CA ALA A 159 -1.35 3.32 -13.07
C ALA A 159 -0.46 2.06 -13.15
N PRO A 160 0.88 2.22 -13.20
CA PRO A 160 1.79 1.09 -13.10
C PRO A 160 1.77 0.51 -11.68
N ALA A 161 1.84 -0.81 -11.57
CA ALA A 161 1.83 -1.53 -10.28
C ALA A 161 3.24 -1.82 -9.74
N ASN A 162 4.25 -1.00 -10.09
CA ASN A 162 5.61 -1.19 -9.59
C ASN A 162 5.70 -0.80 -8.10
N ASP A 163 6.61 -1.43 -7.37
CA ASP A 163 6.64 -1.36 -5.90
C ASP A 163 6.80 0.07 -5.38
N ARG A 164 7.64 0.87 -6.03
CA ARG A 164 7.86 2.26 -5.62
C ARG A 164 6.63 3.14 -5.84
N PHE A 165 5.86 2.88 -6.90
CA PHE A 165 4.59 3.57 -7.13
C PHE A 165 3.60 3.26 -6.01
N VAL A 166 3.52 1.99 -5.58
CA VAL A 166 2.65 1.54 -4.47
C VAL A 166 3.09 2.13 -3.13
N GLU A 167 4.40 2.19 -2.86
CA GLU A 167 4.93 2.85 -1.67
C GLU A 167 4.56 4.33 -1.60
N LEU A 168 4.73 5.06 -2.71
CA LEU A 168 4.41 6.48 -2.78
C LEU A 168 2.90 6.76 -2.77
N TRP A 169 2.11 5.84 -3.31
CA TRP A 169 0.66 5.85 -3.12
C TRP A 169 0.31 5.75 -1.63
N LEU A 170 0.88 4.78 -0.91
CA LEU A 170 0.64 4.60 0.51
C LEU A 170 1.13 5.81 1.34
N ASP A 171 2.26 6.41 0.97
CA ASP A 171 2.74 7.65 1.58
C ASP A 171 1.76 8.81 1.37
N SER A 172 1.10 8.88 0.19
CA SER A 172 0.06 9.88 -0.10
C SER A 172 -1.25 9.64 0.65
N VAL A 173 -1.55 8.37 0.93
CA VAL A 173 -2.68 7.97 1.77
C VAL A 173 -2.41 8.41 3.20
N GLN A 174 -1.22 8.16 3.74
CA GLN A 174 -0.81 8.58 5.10
C GLN A 174 -0.71 10.10 5.23
N LEU A 175 -0.10 10.76 4.24
CA LEU A 175 0.16 12.20 4.22
C LEU A 175 -0.64 12.83 3.07
N PRO A 176 -1.92 13.18 3.27
CA PRO A 176 -2.70 13.87 2.24
C PRO A 176 -2.07 15.21 1.84
N ASP A 177 -2.37 15.64 0.62
CA ASP A 177 -1.98 16.98 0.19
C ASP A 177 -2.82 18.04 0.93
N ARG A 178 -2.15 18.79 1.81
CA ARG A 178 -2.76 19.84 2.64
C ARG A 178 -3.09 21.11 1.85
N ARG A 179 -2.72 21.20 0.57
CA ARG A 179 -3.03 22.36 -0.29
C ARG A 179 -4.49 22.37 -0.77
N ARG A 180 -5.24 21.27 -0.58
CA ARG A 180 -6.69 21.26 -0.86
C ARG A 180 -7.42 22.16 0.15
N ALA A 181 -8.15 23.15 -0.37
CA ALA A 181 -9.05 23.97 0.43
C ALA A 181 -10.28 23.14 0.85
N GLY A 182 -10.63 23.17 2.14
CA GLY A 182 -11.82 22.49 2.67
C GLY A 182 -11.55 21.75 3.98
N ARG A 183 -12.59 21.11 4.53
CA ARG A 183 -12.45 20.18 5.65
C ARG A 183 -11.60 18.98 5.19
N PRO A 184 -10.62 18.52 5.98
CA PRO A 184 -9.90 17.30 5.65
C PRO A 184 -10.89 16.13 5.54
N ALA A 185 -11.02 15.55 4.36
CA ALA A 185 -11.75 14.30 4.17
C ALA A 185 -11.07 13.20 4.99
N THR A 186 -11.88 12.38 5.66
CA THR A 186 -11.39 11.23 6.43
C THR A 186 -10.67 10.24 5.51
N LEU A 187 -9.79 9.41 6.06
CA LEU A 187 -9.09 8.39 5.27
C LEU A 187 -10.05 7.53 4.45
N ILE A 188 -11.16 7.06 5.02
CA ILE A 188 -12.10 6.19 4.31
C ILE A 188 -12.76 6.89 3.12
N GLU A 189 -13.17 8.16 3.26
CA GLU A 189 -13.72 8.94 2.14
C GLU A 189 -12.68 9.09 1.03
N ARG A 190 -11.43 9.38 1.39
CA ARG A 190 -10.35 9.50 0.41
C ARG A 190 -10.06 8.19 -0.31
N LEU A 191 -10.08 7.05 0.40
CA LEU A 191 -9.86 5.74 -0.22
C LEU A 191 -11.03 5.34 -1.13
N ARG A 192 -12.27 5.65 -0.74
CA ARG A 192 -13.47 5.38 -1.54
C ARG A 192 -13.42 6.10 -2.89
N ASP A 193 -12.93 7.33 -2.89
CA ASP A 193 -12.79 8.16 -4.09
C ASP A 193 -11.44 7.95 -4.82
N ASP A 194 -10.56 7.06 -4.35
CA ASP A 194 -9.24 6.86 -4.93
C ASP A 194 -9.30 5.89 -6.13
N PRO A 195 -9.07 6.36 -7.37
CA PRO A 195 -9.13 5.50 -8.56
C PRO A 195 -8.00 4.47 -8.61
N PHE A 196 -6.97 4.58 -7.76
CA PHE A 196 -5.88 3.61 -7.71
C PHE A 196 -6.12 2.50 -6.69
N LEU A 197 -7.12 2.63 -5.80
CA LEU A 197 -7.35 1.68 -4.70
C LEU A 197 -7.36 0.23 -5.18
N HIS A 198 -8.18 -0.10 -6.18
CA HIS A 198 -8.31 -1.47 -6.67
C HIS A 198 -7.03 -2.02 -7.32
N ALA A 199 -6.25 -1.17 -7.98
CA ALA A 199 -4.99 -1.58 -8.60
C ALA A 199 -3.85 -1.74 -7.58
N MET A 200 -3.83 -0.90 -6.53
CA MET A 200 -2.80 -0.90 -5.51
C MET A 200 -3.06 -1.95 -4.42
N LEU A 201 -4.32 -2.26 -4.13
CA LEU A 201 -4.72 -3.10 -3.01
C LEU A 201 -4.05 -4.49 -3.03
N PRO A 202 -4.08 -5.28 -4.12
CA PRO A 202 -3.41 -6.58 -4.14
C PRO A 202 -1.90 -6.47 -3.86
N ARG A 203 -1.26 -5.41 -4.39
CA ARG A 203 0.18 -5.17 -4.22
C ARG A 203 0.58 -4.94 -2.77
N LEU A 204 -0.32 -4.46 -1.91
CA LEU A 204 -0.04 -4.25 -0.48
C LEU A 204 0.33 -5.53 0.25
N PHE A 205 -0.19 -6.66 -0.21
CA PHE A 205 0.07 -7.99 0.35
C PHE A 205 1.30 -8.66 -0.27
N GLU A 206 1.80 -8.12 -1.39
CA GLU A 206 2.87 -8.72 -2.17
C GLU A 206 4.24 -8.13 -1.85
N ILE A 207 4.30 -6.84 -1.49
CA ILE A 207 5.55 -6.11 -1.26
C ILE A 207 6.05 -6.31 0.18
N ASP A 208 7.29 -6.76 0.32
CA ASP A 208 7.95 -6.95 1.61
C ASP A 208 8.14 -5.61 2.35
N GLY A 209 7.98 -5.61 3.67
CA GLY A 209 8.19 -4.46 4.54
C GLY A 209 7.08 -3.39 4.50
N LEU A 210 6.13 -3.48 3.57
CA LEU A 210 5.13 -2.42 3.35
C LEU A 210 4.19 -2.23 4.55
N GLY A 211 3.96 -3.27 5.34
CA GLY A 211 3.13 -3.20 6.55
C GLY A 211 3.63 -2.18 7.59
N LEU A 212 4.91 -1.78 7.59
CA LEU A 212 5.41 -0.69 8.43
C LEU A 212 4.78 0.67 8.11
N ARG A 213 4.35 0.87 6.87
CA ARG A 213 3.69 2.09 6.39
C ARG A 213 2.17 2.01 6.52
N MET A 214 1.62 0.90 7.02
CA MET A 214 0.17 0.68 7.11
C MET A 214 -0.39 0.94 8.52
N THR A 215 0.46 0.96 9.56
CA THR A 215 0.01 1.09 10.95
C THR A 215 0.02 2.54 11.47
N PHE A 216 -0.15 3.53 10.59
CA PHE A 216 -0.20 4.94 10.99
C PHE A 216 -1.55 5.30 11.61
N ASP A 217 -1.55 6.42 12.33
CA ASP A 217 -2.72 6.94 13.03
C ASP A 217 -3.22 8.20 12.33
N GLU A 218 -4.52 8.41 12.35
CA GLU A 218 -5.15 9.63 11.86
C GLU A 218 -5.46 10.56 13.04
N VAL A 219 -5.06 11.83 12.91
CA VAL A 219 -5.39 12.90 13.85
C VAL A 219 -6.15 13.95 13.04
N THR A 220 -7.46 14.05 13.26
CA THR A 220 -8.36 14.91 12.48
C THR A 220 -8.31 16.36 12.91
N THR A 221 -8.46 16.64 14.20
CA THR A 221 -8.41 18.00 14.73
C THR A 221 -7.57 18.11 16.01
N THR A 222 -7.82 17.23 16.98
CA THR A 222 -7.10 17.17 18.27
C THR A 222 -6.48 15.78 18.48
N TRP A 223 -5.48 15.69 19.36
CA TRP A 223 -4.88 14.40 19.70
C TRP A 223 -5.89 13.45 20.36
N ASP A 224 -6.91 13.97 21.04
CA ASP A 224 -7.95 13.16 21.67
C ASP A 224 -8.83 12.41 20.65
N GLU A 225 -8.91 12.90 19.41
CA GLU A 225 -9.60 12.25 18.30
C GLU A 225 -8.72 11.24 17.54
N ARG A 226 -7.53 10.89 18.08
CA ARG A 226 -6.57 10.00 17.42
C ARG A 226 -7.18 8.61 17.16
N ARG A 227 -7.29 8.27 15.87
CA ARG A 227 -7.69 6.94 15.41
C ARG A 227 -6.46 6.11 15.12
N ARG A 228 -6.27 5.05 15.89
CA ARG A 228 -5.12 4.16 15.74
C ARG A 228 -5.28 3.22 14.56
N HIS A 229 -4.20 2.95 13.85
CA HIS A 229 -4.15 1.96 12.76
C HIS A 229 -5.26 2.16 11.73
N VAL A 230 -5.45 3.41 11.31
CA VAL A 230 -6.65 3.85 10.58
C VAL A 230 -6.81 3.14 9.22
N LEU A 231 -5.71 2.70 8.58
CA LEU A 231 -5.76 2.06 7.27
C LEU A 231 -6.37 0.65 7.34
N PRO A 232 -5.87 -0.30 8.17
CA PRO A 232 -6.53 -1.59 8.38
C PRO A 232 -8.02 -1.48 8.69
N THR A 233 -8.41 -0.58 9.60
CA THR A 233 -9.83 -0.36 9.94
C THR A 233 -10.63 0.19 8.75
N ALA A 234 -10.08 1.14 7.99
CA ALA A 234 -10.74 1.66 6.79
C ALA A 234 -10.91 0.59 5.70
N LEU A 235 -9.91 -0.28 5.49
CA LEU A 235 -10.02 -1.39 4.53
C LEU A 235 -11.09 -2.40 4.95
N ALA A 236 -11.14 -2.75 6.25
CA ALA A 236 -12.18 -3.63 6.78
C ALA A 236 -13.58 -3.02 6.61
N GLN A 237 -13.74 -1.71 6.89
CA GLN A 237 -15.00 -1.02 6.68
C GLN A 237 -15.41 -0.98 5.20
N LEU A 238 -14.48 -0.71 4.28
CA LEU A 238 -14.76 -0.72 2.83
C LEU A 238 -15.16 -2.13 2.33
N ALA A 239 -14.66 -3.20 2.95
CA ALA A 239 -15.10 -4.55 2.66
C ALA A 239 -16.51 -4.84 3.20
N THR A 240 -16.85 -4.35 4.39
CA THR A 240 -18.21 -4.43 4.94
C THR A 240 -19.21 -3.65 4.08
N GLU A 241 -18.79 -2.52 3.52
CA GLU A 241 -19.59 -1.71 2.58
C GLU A 241 -19.70 -2.36 1.18
N GLY A 242 -18.97 -3.45 0.90
CA GLY A 242 -18.93 -4.10 -0.41
C GLY A 242 -18.19 -3.33 -1.49
N THR A 243 -17.45 -2.27 -1.13
CA THR A 243 -16.60 -1.52 -2.07
C THR A 243 -15.36 -2.33 -2.43
N ILE A 244 -14.79 -3.07 -1.47
CA ILE A 244 -13.66 -3.97 -1.68
C ILE A 244 -14.13 -5.41 -1.49
N ASP A 245 -13.64 -6.32 -2.34
CA ASP A 245 -13.84 -7.75 -2.10
C ASP A 245 -13.12 -8.18 -0.81
N ARG A 246 -13.92 -8.56 0.18
CA ARG A 246 -13.48 -9.06 1.48
C ARG A 246 -12.53 -10.26 1.35
N THR A 247 -12.75 -11.11 0.35
CA THR A 247 -11.93 -12.30 0.08
C THR A 247 -10.48 -11.90 -0.23
N ILE A 248 -10.29 -10.86 -1.04
CA ILE A 248 -8.95 -10.34 -1.39
C ILE A 248 -8.19 -9.88 -0.15
N LEU A 249 -8.88 -9.26 0.82
CA LEU A 249 -8.24 -8.80 2.05
C LEU A 249 -7.83 -9.96 2.96
N ILE A 250 -8.71 -10.96 3.13
CA ILE A 250 -8.44 -12.13 3.97
C ILE A 250 -7.32 -12.97 3.35
N ASP A 251 -7.43 -13.32 2.07
CA ASP A 251 -6.44 -14.15 1.36
C ASP A 251 -5.09 -13.43 1.27
N GLY A 252 -5.11 -12.14 0.95
CA GLY A 252 -3.91 -11.31 0.91
C GLY A 252 -3.21 -11.24 2.26
N ALA A 253 -3.96 -10.99 3.34
CA ALA A 253 -3.38 -10.90 4.67
C ALA A 253 -2.79 -12.23 5.15
N ILE A 254 -3.50 -13.36 4.95
CA ILE A 254 -3.01 -14.69 5.30
C ILE A 254 -1.79 -15.06 4.46
N GLY A 255 -1.86 -14.88 3.14
CA GLY A 255 -0.75 -15.17 2.23
C GLY A 255 0.51 -14.37 2.56
N ARG A 256 0.35 -13.09 2.95
CA ARG A 256 1.47 -12.26 3.42
C ARG A 256 2.08 -12.76 4.73
N LEU A 257 1.24 -13.14 5.69
CA LEU A 257 1.71 -13.69 6.97
C LEU A 257 2.45 -15.03 6.77
N LEU A 258 1.98 -15.88 5.85
CA LEU A 258 2.63 -17.15 5.51
C LEU A 258 3.96 -16.98 4.79
N ARG A 259 4.11 -15.95 3.94
CA ARG A 259 5.39 -15.65 3.27
C ARG A 259 6.47 -15.19 4.25
N GLY A 260 6.05 -14.63 5.40
CA GLY A 260 6.94 -14.14 6.44
C GLY A 260 7.55 -12.77 6.12
N ASP A 261 7.98 -12.09 7.19
CA ASP A 261 8.71 -10.82 7.18
C ASP A 261 9.23 -10.58 8.61
N ARG A 262 9.84 -9.42 8.85
CA ARG A 262 10.03 -8.90 10.20
C ARG A 262 8.69 -8.76 10.90
N ALA A 263 8.62 -9.15 12.18
CA ALA A 263 7.38 -9.13 12.97
C ALA A 263 6.68 -7.75 12.98
N SER A 264 7.44 -6.66 12.95
CA SER A 264 6.88 -5.29 12.88
C SER A 264 6.18 -4.99 11.55
N ALA A 265 6.66 -5.53 10.43
CA ALA A 265 6.02 -5.39 9.12
C ALA A 265 4.78 -6.29 9.00
N LEU A 266 4.77 -7.46 9.64
CA LEU A 266 3.60 -8.34 9.64
C LEU A 266 2.44 -7.83 10.49
N ARG A 267 2.71 -6.96 11.47
CA ARG A 267 1.73 -6.44 12.43
C ARG A 267 0.47 -5.86 11.76
N ALA A 268 0.63 -5.15 10.64
CA ALA A 268 -0.50 -4.55 9.92
C ALA A 268 -1.53 -5.58 9.46
N PHE A 269 -1.08 -6.75 9.02
CA PHE A 269 -1.94 -7.80 8.48
C PHE A 269 -2.66 -8.58 9.58
N THR A 270 -2.03 -8.77 10.75
CA THR A 270 -2.71 -9.29 11.94
C THR A 270 -3.78 -8.32 12.45
N ILE A 271 -3.51 -7.01 12.43
CA ILE A 271 -4.53 -6.00 12.76
C ILE A 271 -5.67 -6.07 11.74
N LEU A 272 -5.38 -6.09 10.44
CA LEU A 272 -6.41 -6.18 9.41
C LEU A 272 -7.31 -7.41 9.58
N LEU A 273 -6.73 -8.60 9.82
CA LEU A 273 -7.53 -9.80 10.09
C LEU A 273 -8.35 -9.70 11.38
N THR A 274 -7.86 -8.97 12.38
CA THR A 274 -8.64 -8.70 13.60
C THR A 274 -9.83 -7.79 13.31
N GLU A 275 -9.63 -6.71 12.56
CA GLU A 275 -10.68 -5.76 12.17
C GLU A 275 -11.71 -6.38 11.21
N LEU A 276 -11.28 -7.32 10.37
CA LEU A 276 -12.19 -8.03 9.46
C LEU A 276 -13.10 -9.01 10.20
N GLU A 277 -12.67 -9.55 11.35
CA GLU A 277 -13.35 -10.63 12.07
C GLU A 277 -13.81 -11.78 11.14
N PRO A 278 -12.88 -12.56 10.54
CA PRO A 278 -13.23 -13.70 9.70
C PRO A 278 -14.21 -14.64 10.39
N THR A 279 -15.30 -14.96 9.70
CA THR A 279 -16.34 -15.88 10.18
C THR A 279 -15.78 -17.30 10.28
N THR A 280 -16.44 -18.16 11.07
CA THR A 280 -16.06 -19.58 11.18
C THR A 280 -16.04 -20.27 9.81
N THR A 281 -16.96 -19.94 8.90
CA THR A 281 -16.97 -20.45 7.52
C THR A 281 -15.74 -19.98 6.72
N GLU A 282 -15.38 -18.70 6.83
CA GLU A 282 -14.20 -18.14 6.15
C GLU A 282 -12.90 -18.75 6.67
N VAL A 283 -12.80 -19.00 7.99
CA VAL A 283 -11.66 -19.68 8.63
C VAL A 283 -11.63 -21.16 8.24
N ALA A 284 -12.77 -21.86 8.25
CA ALA A 284 -12.85 -23.28 7.88
C ALA A 284 -12.39 -23.51 6.44
N THR A 285 -12.78 -22.63 5.52
CA THR A 285 -12.33 -22.66 4.10
C THR A 285 -10.81 -22.55 3.98
N ARG A 286 -10.14 -21.95 4.97
CA ARG A 286 -8.70 -21.68 5.00
C ARG A 286 -8.00 -22.41 6.14
N ALA A 287 -8.60 -23.48 6.67
CA ALA A 287 -8.12 -24.15 7.88
C ALA A 287 -6.64 -24.57 7.76
N THR A 288 -6.25 -25.12 6.60
CA THR A 288 -4.86 -25.49 6.30
C THR A 288 -3.89 -24.32 6.42
N ASP A 289 -4.26 -23.15 5.90
CA ASP A 289 -3.41 -21.95 5.98
C ASP A 289 -3.32 -21.41 7.42
N TYR A 290 -4.42 -21.45 8.17
CA TYR A 290 -4.41 -21.11 9.60
C TYR A 290 -3.55 -22.07 10.43
N LEU A 291 -3.55 -23.37 10.12
CA LEU A 291 -2.71 -24.36 10.77
C LEU A 291 -1.23 -24.11 10.48
N ARG A 292 -0.88 -23.76 9.24
CA ARG A 292 0.48 -23.33 8.88
C ARG A 292 0.89 -22.05 9.60
N LEU A 293 0.00 -21.07 9.71
CA LEU A 293 0.25 -19.86 10.51
C LEU A 293 0.50 -20.20 11.99
N LEU A 294 -0.27 -21.13 12.54
CA LEU A 294 -0.10 -21.59 13.92
C LEU A 294 1.27 -22.27 14.14
N ALA A 295 1.72 -23.09 13.18
CA ALA A 295 3.00 -23.79 13.26
C ALA A 295 4.20 -22.86 13.07
N ASP A 296 4.17 -21.97 12.07
CA ASP A 296 5.38 -21.32 11.54
C ASP A 296 5.43 -19.80 11.75
N ALA A 297 4.29 -19.13 11.87
CA ALA A 297 4.26 -17.66 11.90
C ALA A 297 4.81 -17.09 13.23
N PRO A 298 5.20 -15.81 13.27
CA PRO A 298 5.56 -15.15 14.52
C PRO A 298 4.43 -15.19 15.55
N ALA A 299 4.79 -15.17 16.84
CA ALA A 299 3.87 -15.41 17.95
C ALA A 299 2.52 -14.68 17.90
N PRO A 300 2.42 -13.38 17.50
CA PRO A 300 1.13 -12.71 17.37
C PRO A 300 0.21 -13.35 16.32
N ALA A 301 0.75 -13.71 15.16
CA ALA A 301 -0.02 -14.33 14.08
C ALA A 301 -0.40 -15.78 14.43
N ALA A 302 0.53 -16.54 15.03
CA ALA A 302 0.26 -17.89 15.51
C ALA A 302 -0.84 -17.90 16.60
N THR A 303 -0.81 -16.93 17.53
CA THR A 303 -1.84 -16.78 18.57
C THR A 303 -3.21 -16.45 17.98
N MET A 304 -3.26 -15.52 17.03
CA MET A 304 -4.49 -15.20 16.30
C MET A 304 -5.04 -16.43 15.57
N ALA A 305 -4.16 -17.19 14.90
CA ALA A 305 -4.56 -18.40 14.19
C ALA A 305 -5.08 -19.49 15.12
N GLN A 306 -4.42 -19.72 16.26
CA GLN A 306 -4.88 -20.67 17.27
C GLN A 306 -6.27 -20.32 17.79
N LYS A 307 -6.54 -19.04 18.04
CA LYS A 307 -7.85 -18.58 18.49
C LYS A 307 -8.93 -18.90 17.46
N ALA A 308 -8.70 -18.54 16.19
CA ALA A 308 -9.65 -18.78 15.10
C ALA A 308 -9.93 -20.28 14.89
N LEU A 309 -8.89 -21.12 14.90
CA LEU A 309 -9.04 -22.58 14.72
C LEU A 309 -9.81 -23.24 15.88
N ARG A 310 -9.63 -22.75 17.11
CA ARG A 310 -10.30 -23.29 18.30
C ARG A 310 -11.81 -23.06 18.32
N ASP A 311 -12.29 -22.08 17.57
CA ASP A 311 -13.70 -21.71 17.49
C ASP A 311 -14.42 -22.48 16.35
N LEU A 312 -13.70 -23.30 15.57
CA LEU A 312 -14.28 -24.17 14.56
C LEU A 312 -14.94 -25.42 15.19
N PRO A 313 -16.17 -25.77 14.81
CA PRO A 313 -16.85 -26.95 15.34
C PRO A 313 -16.32 -28.27 14.75
N ASP A 314 -15.98 -28.29 13.46
CA ASP A 314 -15.70 -29.51 12.69
C ASP A 314 -14.27 -29.51 12.10
N LEU A 315 -13.27 -29.22 12.93
CA LEU A 315 -11.87 -29.29 12.52
C LEU A 315 -11.35 -30.73 12.61
N GLU A 316 -10.77 -31.24 11.53
CA GLU A 316 -10.23 -32.60 11.47
C GLU A 316 -9.16 -32.83 12.54
N ILE A 317 -9.44 -33.75 13.46
CA ILE A 317 -8.59 -33.99 14.63
C ILE A 317 -7.16 -34.39 14.24
N ASP A 318 -6.99 -35.21 13.21
CA ASP A 318 -5.67 -35.69 12.80
C ASP A 318 -4.79 -34.54 12.32
N THR A 319 -5.35 -33.63 11.51
CA THR A 319 -4.66 -32.42 11.06
C THR A 319 -4.29 -31.49 12.23
N VAL A 320 -5.14 -31.38 13.26
CA VAL A 320 -4.82 -30.64 14.49
C VAL A 320 -3.68 -31.29 15.26
N LEU A 321 -3.70 -32.62 15.40
CA LEU A 321 -2.69 -33.38 16.11
C LEU A 321 -1.33 -33.29 15.41
N ASP A 322 -1.30 -33.37 14.09
CA ASP A 322 -0.08 -33.20 13.29
C ASP A 322 0.53 -31.83 13.48
N THR A 323 -0.25 -30.76 13.28
CA THR A 323 0.19 -29.38 13.51
C THR A 323 0.62 -29.15 14.96
N SER A 324 -0.06 -29.78 15.92
CA SER A 324 0.24 -29.61 17.35
C SER A 324 1.65 -30.08 17.72
N ARG A 325 2.20 -31.08 17.03
CA ARG A 325 3.57 -31.56 17.32
C ARG A 325 4.58 -30.44 17.12
N ASP A 326 4.46 -29.68 16.04
CA ASP A 326 5.33 -28.53 15.77
C ASP A 326 5.07 -27.39 16.77
N VAL A 327 3.80 -27.10 17.06
CA VAL A 327 3.42 -26.02 17.99
C VAL A 327 3.97 -26.24 19.39
N LEU A 328 3.97 -27.49 19.87
CA LEU A 328 4.45 -27.84 21.21
C LEU A 328 5.97 -27.69 21.38
N LEU A 329 6.73 -27.63 20.28
CA LEU A 329 8.17 -27.42 20.25
C LEU A 329 8.54 -25.93 20.16
N ARG A 330 7.57 -25.05 19.93
CA ARG A 330 7.81 -23.61 19.81
C ARG A 330 8.30 -23.00 21.14
N PRO A 331 9.16 -21.97 21.10
CA PRO A 331 9.63 -21.29 22.31
C PRO A 331 8.55 -20.42 23.00
N ASP A 332 7.40 -20.22 22.36
CA ASP A 332 6.32 -19.33 22.81
C ASP A 332 5.50 -19.94 23.96
N LYS A 333 5.94 -19.73 25.20
CA LYS A 333 5.33 -20.37 26.39
C LYS A 333 3.80 -20.24 26.48
N ALA A 334 3.26 -19.06 26.16
CA ALA A 334 1.82 -18.81 26.23
C ALA A 334 1.05 -19.61 25.16
N LEU A 335 1.59 -19.70 23.95
CA LEU A 335 1.00 -20.44 22.84
C LEU A 335 1.01 -21.95 23.13
N VAL A 336 2.15 -22.48 23.60
CA VAL A 336 2.29 -23.90 23.99
C VAL A 336 1.31 -24.25 25.12
N LYS A 337 1.21 -23.41 26.15
CA LYS A 337 0.25 -23.61 27.24
C LYS A 337 -1.20 -23.62 26.75
N ALA A 338 -1.55 -22.73 25.82
CA ALA A 338 -2.87 -22.69 25.21
C ALA A 338 -3.12 -23.94 24.33
N GLN A 339 -2.10 -24.44 23.63
CA GLN A 339 -2.19 -25.67 22.83
C GLN A 339 -2.43 -26.90 23.71
N LEU A 340 -1.65 -27.06 24.78
CA LEU A 340 -1.86 -28.14 25.76
C LEU A 340 -3.28 -28.13 26.36
N THR A 341 -3.82 -26.93 26.60
CA THR A 341 -5.20 -26.77 27.09
C THR A 341 -6.23 -27.15 26.03
N TRP A 342 -5.96 -26.88 24.76
CA TRP A 342 -6.83 -27.29 23.67
C TRP A 342 -6.80 -28.81 23.47
N LEU A 343 -5.62 -29.43 23.48
CA LEU A 343 -5.46 -30.88 23.39
C LEU A 343 -6.12 -31.63 24.56
N ASP A 344 -5.99 -31.14 25.81
CA ASP A 344 -6.71 -31.72 26.96
C ASP A 344 -8.23 -31.67 26.81
N ARG A 345 -8.78 -30.62 26.16
CA ARG A 345 -10.21 -30.56 25.83
C ARG A 345 -10.57 -31.55 24.73
N LEU A 346 -9.75 -31.65 23.67
CA LEU A 346 -9.97 -32.60 22.57
C LEU A 346 -9.96 -34.05 23.07
N ALA A 347 -9.01 -34.44 23.93
CA ALA A 347 -8.95 -35.78 24.52
C ALA A 347 -10.18 -36.13 25.38
N ARG A 348 -10.79 -35.13 26.03
CA ARG A 348 -12.03 -35.34 26.80
C ARG A 348 -13.25 -35.50 25.91
N HIS A 349 -13.27 -34.82 24.76
CA HIS A 349 -14.38 -34.85 23.81
C HIS A 349 -14.33 -36.10 22.92
N HIS A 350 -13.13 -36.49 22.47
CA HIS A 350 -12.86 -37.68 21.65
C HIS A 350 -12.19 -38.77 22.50
N ARG A 351 -12.98 -39.41 23.37
CA ARG A 351 -12.47 -40.42 24.31
C ARG A 351 -11.83 -41.63 23.63
N ASP A 352 -12.32 -41.99 22.45
CA ASP A 352 -11.80 -43.03 21.58
C ASP A 352 -10.40 -42.69 21.02
N ARG A 353 -10.06 -41.41 20.90
CA ARG A 353 -8.76 -40.92 20.42
C ARG A 353 -7.83 -40.43 21.53
N ALA A 354 -8.25 -40.51 22.80
CA ALA A 354 -7.54 -39.90 23.92
C ALA A 354 -6.07 -40.33 24.04
N ALA A 355 -5.74 -41.60 23.75
CA ALA A 355 -4.37 -42.10 23.77
C ALA A 355 -3.48 -41.44 22.70
N GLN A 356 -3.99 -41.28 21.47
CA GLN A 356 -3.27 -40.59 20.38
C GLN A 356 -3.05 -39.10 20.72
N VAL A 357 -4.04 -38.44 21.32
CA VAL A 357 -3.89 -37.06 21.81
C VAL A 357 -2.83 -37.00 22.92
N ALA A 358 -2.79 -37.99 23.81
CA ALA A 358 -1.82 -38.08 24.90
C ALA A 358 -0.37 -38.23 24.39
N GLU A 359 -0.16 -39.03 23.33
CA GLU A 359 1.13 -39.15 22.64
C GLU A 359 1.60 -37.80 22.08
N VAL A 360 0.70 -37.02 21.47
CA VAL A 360 1.04 -35.67 20.98
C VAL A 360 1.36 -34.73 22.13
N ILE A 361 0.59 -34.76 23.22
CA ILE A 361 0.88 -33.96 24.43
C ILE A 361 2.28 -34.27 24.96
N ALA A 362 2.71 -35.54 24.92
CA ALA A 362 4.01 -35.98 25.42
C ALA A 362 5.19 -35.33 24.69
N VAL A 363 5.03 -34.84 23.45
CA VAL A 363 6.07 -34.09 22.72
C VAL A 363 6.56 -32.87 23.53
N ALA A 364 5.66 -32.19 24.26
CA ALA A 364 6.03 -31.06 25.10
C ALA A 364 6.83 -31.44 26.38
N ALA A 365 7.02 -32.72 26.67
CA ALA A 365 7.86 -33.18 27.78
C ALA A 365 9.34 -32.83 27.59
N GLU A 366 9.77 -32.54 26.36
CA GLU A 366 11.12 -32.11 26.02
C GLU A 366 11.29 -30.57 26.01
N HIS A 367 10.22 -29.83 26.25
CA HIS A 367 10.23 -28.37 26.15
C HIS A 367 11.22 -27.72 27.16
N PRO A 368 12.03 -26.70 26.79
CA PRO A 368 13.03 -26.11 27.70
C PRO A 368 12.47 -25.57 29.03
N ALA A 369 11.22 -25.10 29.01
CA ALA A 369 10.53 -24.59 30.20
C ALA A 369 9.98 -25.71 31.09
N VAL A 370 10.48 -25.83 32.32
CA VAL A 370 10.09 -26.85 33.31
C VAL A 370 8.59 -26.89 33.52
N GLU A 371 7.96 -25.73 33.67
CA GLU A 371 6.52 -25.62 33.92
C GLU A 371 5.65 -26.18 32.79
N LEU A 372 6.17 -26.20 31.56
CA LEU A 372 5.47 -26.78 30.40
C LEU A 372 5.69 -28.29 30.32
N ARG A 373 6.89 -28.78 30.68
CA ARG A 373 7.18 -30.22 30.76
C ARG A 373 6.34 -30.92 31.82
N ASP A 374 6.28 -30.35 33.02
CA ASP A 374 5.50 -30.93 34.12
C ASP A 374 4.01 -30.98 33.78
N ARG A 375 3.51 -29.93 33.14
CA ARG A 375 2.14 -29.87 32.64
C ARG A 375 1.89 -30.90 31.55
N ALA A 376 2.80 -31.04 30.59
CA ALA A 376 2.70 -32.02 29.50
C ALA A 376 2.65 -33.45 30.06
N ASN A 377 3.59 -33.82 30.94
CA ASN A 377 3.63 -35.13 31.59
C ASN A 377 2.33 -35.43 32.35
N THR A 378 1.87 -34.47 33.17
CA THR A 378 0.62 -34.61 33.93
C THR A 378 -0.59 -34.84 33.01
N LEU A 379 -0.66 -34.13 31.88
CA LEU A 379 -1.75 -34.25 30.92
C LEU A 379 -1.66 -35.55 30.11
N ALA A 380 -0.47 -35.95 29.68
CA ALA A 380 -0.24 -37.18 28.93
C ALA A 380 -0.60 -38.42 29.78
N THR A 381 -0.12 -38.51 31.02
CA THR A 381 -0.45 -39.63 31.92
C THR A 381 -1.95 -39.68 32.25
N ARG A 382 -2.61 -38.52 32.42
CA ARG A 382 -4.07 -38.46 32.65
C ARG A 382 -4.87 -39.12 31.53
N HIS A 383 -4.41 -39.00 30.29
CA HIS A 383 -5.10 -39.51 29.11
C HIS A 383 -4.53 -40.86 28.61
N GLY A 384 -3.74 -41.54 29.46
CA GLY A 384 -3.33 -42.93 29.25
C GLY A 384 -1.97 -43.12 28.57
N HIS A 385 -1.12 -42.08 28.46
CA HIS A 385 0.25 -42.24 27.99
C HIS A 385 1.15 -42.81 29.10
N ASP A 386 1.82 -43.94 28.82
CA ASP A 386 2.83 -44.53 29.69
C ASP A 386 4.25 -44.11 29.23
N PRO A 387 4.92 -43.19 29.95
CA PRO A 387 6.25 -42.72 29.57
C PRO A 387 7.34 -43.81 29.68
N THR A 388 7.04 -44.96 30.29
CA THR A 388 8.02 -46.07 30.46
C THR A 388 8.01 -47.07 29.31
N ALA A 389 7.02 -47.03 28.41
CA ALA A 389 6.92 -47.96 27.28
C ALA A 389 7.90 -47.68 26.13
N GLY A 390 8.49 -46.48 26.06
CA GLY A 390 9.45 -46.08 25.02
C GLY A 390 10.94 -46.26 25.37
N GLY A 391 11.26 -46.68 26.60
CA GLY A 391 12.63 -46.78 27.11
C GLY A 391 13.07 -48.22 27.37
N ILE A 392 13.90 -48.76 26.47
CA ILE A 392 14.79 -49.92 26.66
C ILE A 392 14.06 -51.23 27.00
N GLY A 393 13.82 -52.05 25.97
CA GLY A 393 13.51 -53.47 26.15
C GLY A 393 14.61 -54.17 26.98
N PRO A 394 14.25 -55.11 27.87
CA PRO A 394 15.19 -55.69 28.81
C PRO A 394 16.32 -56.41 28.06
N ALA A 395 17.56 -56.02 28.36
CA ALA A 395 18.75 -56.74 27.93
C ALA A 395 18.67 -58.18 28.46
N LYS A 396 18.25 -59.12 27.60
CA LYS A 396 18.42 -60.54 27.85
C LYS A 396 19.91 -60.87 27.68
N ALA A 397 20.65 -60.88 28.78
CA ALA A 397 21.88 -61.65 28.84
C ALA A 397 21.52 -63.14 28.89
N ARG A 398 22.18 -63.93 28.05
CA ARG A 398 22.00 -65.37 27.86
C ARG A 398 23.38 -65.95 27.58
N PRO A 399 23.65 -67.20 27.96
CA PRO A 399 23.71 -67.75 29.32
C PRO A 399 25.02 -67.42 30.06
#